data_AF-A0A950VMT4-F1
#
_entry.id   AF-A0A950VMT4-F1
#
_cell.length_a   1.000
_cell.length_b   1.000
_cell.length_c   1.000
_cell.angle_alpha   90.00
_cell.angle_beta   90.00
_cell.angle_gamma   90.00
#
_symmetry.space_group_name_H-M   'P 1'
#
loop_
_entity.id
_entity.type
_entity.pdbx_description
1 polymer ?
#
loop_
_entity_poly.entity_id
_entity_poly.type
_entity_poly.pdbx_seq_one_letter_code
_entity_poly.pdbx_strand_id
1 'polypeptide(L)'
;MKKVEEAVTEVLREPAEVRYADQLEALWQNDPDTPPAPWRLSPRAVLTYIVGGKPLKTKRDGKTIEVPITRKFFGDDALVERAIVTLASERA
;
A
#
# COMPACT_ATOMS: atom_id res chain seq x y z
N MET A 1 29.14 -28.32 -1.26
CA MET A 1 28.16 -27.29 -1.63
C MET A 1 27.73 -26.59 -0.36
N LYS A 2 28.16 -25.33 -0.14
CA LYS A 2 27.89 -24.59 1.09
C LYS A 2 26.42 -24.20 1.12
N LYS A 3 25.71 -24.67 2.13
CA LYS A 3 24.35 -24.26 2.49
C LYS A 3 24.44 -22.78 2.87
N VAL A 4 23.79 -21.91 2.11
CA VAL A 4 23.65 -20.50 2.48
C VAL A 4 22.59 -20.46 3.56
N GLU A 5 23.05 -20.35 4.80
CA GLU A 5 22.20 -20.14 5.96
C GLU A 5 21.73 -18.67 5.87
N GLU A 6 20.47 -18.46 5.52
CA GLU A 6 19.85 -17.13 5.59
C GLU A 6 19.94 -16.67 7.05
N ALA A 7 20.82 -15.70 7.28
CA ALA A 7 20.87 -14.99 8.54
C ALA A 7 19.53 -14.26 8.71
N VAL A 8 18.63 -14.85 9.51
CA VAL A 8 17.39 -14.22 9.94
C VAL A 8 17.79 -13.05 10.84
N THR A 9 18.03 -11.89 10.22
CA THR A 9 18.09 -10.62 10.96
C THR A 9 16.76 -10.48 11.65
N GLU A 10 16.74 -10.56 12.98
CA GLU A 10 15.53 -10.45 13.80
C GLU A 10 14.93 -9.05 13.57
N VAL A 11 13.98 -8.95 12.64
CA VAL A 11 13.41 -7.68 12.20
C VAL A 11 12.47 -7.19 13.29
N LEU A 12 12.92 -6.22 14.10
CA LEU A 12 12.12 -5.61 15.17
C LEU A 12 10.85 -4.92 14.65
N ARG A 13 10.89 -4.37 13.43
CA ARG A 13 9.74 -3.77 12.75
C ARG A 13 9.88 -3.95 11.25
N GLU A 14 8.96 -4.71 10.68
CA GLU A 14 8.88 -4.88 9.23
C GLU A 14 8.56 -3.55 8.54
N PRO A 15 9.10 -3.34 7.32
CA PRO A 15 8.66 -2.26 6.44
C PRO A 15 7.16 -2.33 6.18
N ALA A 16 6.54 -1.17 5.95
CA ALA A 16 5.10 -1.07 5.76
C ALA A 16 4.64 -1.84 4.51
N GLU A 17 5.47 -1.86 3.47
CA GLU A 17 5.25 -2.55 2.20
C GLU A 17 5.15 -4.07 2.38
N VAL A 18 5.91 -4.63 3.33
CA VAL A 18 5.88 -6.06 3.66
C VAL A 18 4.69 -6.34 4.57
N ARG A 19 4.56 -5.58 5.65
CA ARG A 19 3.50 -5.75 6.65
C ARG A 19 2.09 -5.63 6.07
N TYR A 20 1.91 -4.74 5.10
CA TYR A 20 0.60 -4.44 4.51
C TYR A 20 0.53 -4.86 3.03
N ALA A 21 1.33 -5.83 2.61
CA ALA A 21 1.37 -6.33 1.23
C ALA A 21 -0.02 -6.70 0.69
N ASP A 22 -0.84 -7.40 1.49
CA ASP A 22 -2.20 -7.80 1.08
C ASP A 22 -3.12 -6.59 0.84
N GLN A 23 -2.98 -5.54 1.65
CA GLN A 23 -3.77 -4.31 1.49
C GLN A 23 -3.34 -3.55 0.22
N LEU A 24 -2.04 -3.49 -0.05
CA LEU A 24 -1.49 -2.86 -1.24
C LEU A 24 -1.87 -3.61 -2.52
N GLU A 25 -1.87 -4.95 -2.49
CA GLU A 25 -2.34 -5.77 -3.60
C GLU A 25 -3.84 -5.56 -3.85
N ALA A 26 -4.64 -5.55 -2.78
CA ALA A 26 -6.08 -5.31 -2.90
C ALA A 26 -6.37 -3.91 -3.47
N LEU A 27 -5.62 -2.88 -3.06
CA LEU A 27 -5.73 -1.55 -3.65
C LEU A 27 -5.33 -1.57 -5.12
N TRP A 28 -4.20 -2.17 -5.47
CA TRP A 28 -3.73 -2.23 -6.85
C TRP A 28 -4.73 -2.91 -7.81
N GLN A 29 -5.37 -4.00 -7.38
CA GLN A 29 -6.40 -4.68 -8.20
C GLN A 29 -7.70 -3.88 -8.35
N ASN A 30 -7.98 -2.95 -7.43
CA ASN A 30 -9.20 -2.15 -7.39
C ASN A 30 -8.96 -0.67 -7.71
N ASP A 31 -7.77 -0.30 -8.16
CA ASP A 31 -7.42 1.08 -8.51
C ASP A 31 -7.85 1.37 -9.96
N PRO A 32 -8.88 2.21 -10.19
CA PRO A 32 -9.33 2.53 -11.55
C PRO A 32 -8.49 3.62 -12.22
N ASP A 33 -7.67 4.34 -11.43
CA ASP A 33 -6.97 5.53 -11.86
C ASP A 33 -5.55 5.21 -12.33
N THR A 34 -5.03 5.98 -13.30
CA THR A 34 -3.65 5.79 -13.78
C THR A 34 -2.67 6.46 -12.80
N PRO A 35 -1.69 5.73 -12.25
CA PRO A 35 -0.69 6.32 -11.37
C PRO A 35 0.31 7.21 -12.15
N PRO A 36 0.93 8.20 -11.48
CA PRO A 36 2.12 8.88 -12.00
C PRO A 36 3.26 7.91 -12.33
N ALA A 37 4.15 8.27 -13.25
CA ALA A 37 5.19 7.37 -13.78
C ALA A 37 6.06 6.66 -12.70
N PRO A 38 6.53 7.32 -11.62
CA PRO A 38 7.33 6.62 -10.61
C PRO A 38 6.49 5.83 -9.59
N TRP A 39 5.16 5.78 -9.73
CA TRP A 39 4.24 5.24 -8.73
C TRP A 39 3.53 3.98 -9.22
N ARG A 40 3.21 3.10 -8.28
CA ARG A 40 2.45 1.87 -8.56
C ARG A 40 0.94 2.01 -8.27
N LEU A 41 0.57 2.98 -7.45
CA LEU A 41 -0.80 3.26 -7.04
C LEU A 41 -1.13 4.72 -7.37
N SER A 42 -2.40 4.99 -7.68
CA SER A 42 -2.90 6.34 -7.88
C SER A 42 -2.86 7.13 -6.56
N PRO A 43 -2.80 8.48 -6.62
CA PRO A 43 -2.90 9.33 -5.44
C PRO A 43 -4.10 9.01 -4.53
N ARG A 44 -5.23 8.61 -5.13
CA ARG A 44 -6.47 8.26 -4.42
C ARG A 44 -6.35 6.89 -3.72
N ALA A 45 -5.73 5.92 -4.36
CA ALA A 45 -5.43 4.63 -3.75
C ALA A 45 -4.41 4.77 -2.60
N VAL A 46 -3.39 5.62 -2.76
CA VAL A 46 -2.43 5.95 -1.69
C VAL A 46 -3.12 6.62 -0.50
N LEU A 47 -4.03 7.56 -0.74
CA LEU A 47 -4.82 8.17 0.33
C LEU A 47 -5.60 7.10 1.10
N THR A 48 -6.32 6.23 0.38
CA THR A 48 -7.13 5.13 0.95
C THR A 48 -6.27 4.18 1.80
N TYR A 49 -5.04 3.88 1.35
CA TYR A 49 -4.09 3.07 2.11
C TYR A 49 -3.74 3.70 3.47
N ILE A 50 -3.56 5.03 3.53
CA ILE A 50 -3.10 5.75 4.71
C ILE A 50 -4.25 6.02 5.69
N VAL A 51 -5.37 6.56 5.20
CA VAL A 51 -6.49 7.01 6.03
C VAL A 51 -7.48 5.89 6.36
N GLY A 52 -7.29 4.73 5.71
CA GLY A 52 -8.21 3.59 5.78
C GLY A 52 -9.39 3.75 4.84
N GLY A 53 -10.05 2.64 4.56
CA GLY A 53 -11.16 2.62 3.62
C GLY A 53 -12.09 1.44 3.85
N LYS A 54 -13.05 1.29 2.94
CA LYS A 54 -13.90 0.09 2.93
C LYS A 54 -13.03 -1.14 2.61
N PRO A 55 -13.38 -2.32 3.14
CA PRO A 55 -12.74 -3.56 2.71
C PRO A 55 -12.82 -3.73 1.20
N LEU A 56 -11.74 -4.23 0.60
CA LEU A 56 -11.62 -4.44 -0.84
C LEU A 56 -11.54 -5.93 -1.14
N LYS A 57 -12.11 -6.33 -2.27
CA LYS A 57 -12.03 -7.72 -2.74
C LYS A 57 -10.80 -7.87 -3.61
N THR A 58 -9.93 -8.80 -3.28
CA THR A 58 -8.75 -9.15 -4.09
C THR A 58 -8.84 -10.61 -4.52
N LYS A 59 -8.37 -10.92 -5.72
CA LYS A 59 -8.22 -12.29 -6.22
C LYS A 59 -6.80 -12.75 -5.95
N ARG A 60 -6.66 -13.81 -5.16
CA ARG A 60 -5.40 -14.48 -4.87
C ARG A 60 -5.57 -15.97 -5.02
N ASP A 61 -4.70 -16.61 -5.81
CA ASP A 61 -4.73 -18.05 -6.08
C ASP A 61 -6.12 -18.57 -6.54
N GLY A 62 -6.81 -17.78 -7.36
CA GLY A 62 -8.15 -18.10 -7.88
C GLY A 62 -9.30 -17.92 -6.88
N LYS A 63 -9.03 -17.48 -5.64
CA LYS A 63 -10.04 -17.19 -4.63
C LYS A 63 -10.21 -15.69 -4.43
N THR A 64 -11.46 -15.25 -4.31
CA THR A 64 -11.77 -13.88 -3.89
C THR A 64 -11.75 -13.81 -2.38
N ILE A 65 -10.84 -13.01 -1.82
CA ILE A 65 -10.78 -12.71 -0.39
C ILE A 65 -11.11 -11.23 -0.17
N GLU A 66 -11.70 -10.92 0.98
CA GLU A 66 -11.97 -9.55 1.39
C GLU A 66 -10.86 -9.08 2.33
N VAL A 67 -10.22 -7.96 1.99
CA VAL A 67 -9.06 -7.41 2.70
C VAL A 67 -9.45 -6.08 3.34
N PRO A 68 -9.38 -5.96 4.68
CA PRO A 68 -9.64 -4.69 5.35
C PRO A 68 -8.49 -3.71 5.13
N ILE A 69 -8.80 -2.51 4.65
CA ILE A 69 -7.83 -1.42 4.54
C ILE A 69 -7.86 -0.61 5.84
N THR A 70 -6.98 -0.96 6.77
CA THR A 70 -6.91 -0.33 8.08
C THR A 70 -6.27 1.06 8.00
N ARG A 71 -6.61 1.95 8.94
CA ARG A 71 -6.03 3.30 9.03
C ARG A 71 -4.64 3.25 9.67
N LYS A 72 -3.68 3.96 9.07
CA LYS A 72 -2.25 3.99 9.47
C LYS A 72 -1.86 5.33 10.07
N PHE A 73 -2.56 6.39 9.67
CA PHE A 73 -2.36 7.75 10.18
C PHE A 73 -3.64 8.27 10.82
N PHE A 74 -3.58 8.70 12.08
CA PHE A 74 -4.74 9.18 12.86
C PHE A 74 -4.66 10.70 13.08
N GLY A 75 -4.69 11.46 11.99
CA GLY A 75 -4.64 12.93 12.00
C GLY A 75 -5.60 13.55 10.99
N ASP A 76 -5.31 14.77 10.54
CA ASP A 76 -6.09 15.46 9.51
C ASP A 76 -5.92 14.79 8.15
N ASP A 77 -7.00 14.24 7.59
CA ASP A 77 -7.00 13.59 6.28
C ASP A 77 -6.72 14.59 5.15
N ALA A 78 -7.13 15.86 5.31
CA ALA A 78 -6.85 16.89 4.34
C ALA A 78 -5.36 17.25 4.30
N LEU A 79 -4.63 17.07 5.41
CA LEU A 79 -3.17 17.21 5.43
C LEU A 79 -2.50 16.09 4.61
N VAL A 80 -2.95 14.85 4.79
CA VAL A 80 -2.44 13.69 4.05
C VAL A 80 -2.70 13.87 2.55
N GLU A 81 -3.91 14.23 2.17
CA GLU A 81 -4.29 14.47 0.78
C GLU A 81 -3.44 15.56 0.13
N ARG A 82 -3.26 16.72 0.80
CA ARG A 82 -2.41 17.80 0.29
C ARG A 82 -0.96 17.35 0.08
N ALA A 83 -0.40 16.58 1.03
CA ALA A 83 0.97 16.05 0.90
C ALA A 83 1.09 15.11 -0.31
N ILE A 84 0.11 14.23 -0.53
CA ILE A 84 0.08 13.34 -1.69
C ILE A 84 0.02 14.15 -2.99
N VAL A 85 -0.84 15.18 -3.07
CA VAL A 85 -0.96 16.04 -4.25
C VAL A 85 0.37 16.75 -4.55
N THR A 86 1.06 17.27 -3.53
CA THR A 86 2.40 17.87 -3.71
C THR A 86 3.39 16.85 -4.28
N LEU A 87 3.44 15.63 -3.72
CA LEU A 87 4.35 14.57 -4.17
C LEU A 87 4.02 14.05 -5.57
N ALA A 88 2.73 14.00 -5.94
CA ALA A 88 2.30 13.57 -7.27
C ALA A 88 2.55 14.64 -8.35
N SER A 89 2.71 15.91 -7.93
CA SER A 89 2.90 17.07 -8.81
C SER A 89 4.37 17.48 -8.99
N GLU A 90 5.22 17.25 -7.98
CA GLU A 90 6.67 17.47 -8.11
C GLU A 90 7.27 16.52 -9.15
N ARG A 91 7.90 17.12 -10.16
CA ARG A 91 8.53 16.51 -11.34
C ARG A 91 9.27 15.19 -11.03
N ALA A 92 8.80 14.10 -11.65
CA ALA A 92 9.67 13.04 -12.16
C ALA A 92 10.57 13.56 -13.28
#